data_AF-A0AAW6UL18-F1
#
_entry.id   AF-A0AAW6UL18-F1
#
_cell.length_a   1.000
_cell.length_b   1.000
_cell.length_c   1.000
_cell.angle_alpha   90.00
_cell.angle_beta   90.00
_cell.angle_gamma   90.00
#
_symmetry.space_group_name_H-M   'P 1'
#
loop_
_entity.id
_entity.type
_entity.pdbx_description
1 polymer ?
#
loop_
_entity_poly.entity_id
_entity_poly.type
_entity_poly.pdbx_seq_one_letter_code
_entity_poly.pdbx_strand_id
1 'polypeptide(L)'
;MKTKLLLCIAALAFSNLSTAETVLNAPEYKPLNNVRVSMQRMLRSSEGRYFLSLYAGVWNPHATLYDLVEEQTISLKGLQKGDQLNLKSVDADPENITSKTYQLSGMLNANSGDLKAMFAEGNDALGKSIQFEPAIKVTDKPNFIFKFYGLEDIQQPYGSVLKRVDIVNKNNNSVVQALSGFSAFPKSIGYMDVNFDGYYDIVLSDISEERTIQDKRYIYWMFNPKTQQFQRSPQLERIVGFPKLQGDKQQIDFGDGQVYQVEKGLLNRIE
;
A
#
# COMPACT_ATOMS: atom_id res chain seq x y z
N MET A 1 55.75 -57.32 -22.47
CA MET A 1 54.70 -56.48 -23.09
C MET A 1 53.33 -57.13 -22.87
N LYS A 2 52.47 -56.52 -22.05
CA LYS A 2 51.05 -56.86 -21.94
C LYS A 2 50.27 -55.55 -21.79
N THR A 3 49.59 -55.15 -22.85
CA THR A 3 48.71 -53.99 -22.93
C THR A 3 47.45 -54.25 -22.11
N LYS A 4 47.12 -53.35 -21.15
CA LYS A 4 45.82 -53.34 -20.49
C LYS A 4 45.01 -52.18 -21.06
N LEU A 5 43.92 -52.53 -21.72
CA LEU A 5 42.95 -51.63 -22.32
C LEU A 5 42.05 -51.05 -21.21
N LEU A 6 41.93 -49.73 -21.13
CA LEU A 6 40.94 -49.04 -20.29
C LEU A 6 39.55 -49.13 -20.93
N LEU A 7 38.55 -49.55 -20.16
CA LEU A 7 37.13 -49.32 -20.49
C LEU A 7 36.64 -48.09 -19.72
N CYS A 8 36.37 -46.99 -20.43
CA CYS A 8 35.61 -45.86 -19.89
C CYS A 8 34.11 -46.18 -19.94
N ILE A 9 33.48 -46.30 -18.77
CA ILE A 9 32.01 -46.39 -18.64
C ILE A 9 31.49 -44.95 -18.63
N ALA A 10 30.82 -44.55 -19.71
CA ALA A 10 30.06 -43.30 -19.75
C ALA A 10 28.71 -43.52 -19.03
N ALA A 11 28.54 -42.95 -17.85
CA ALA A 11 27.25 -42.89 -17.18
C ALA A 11 26.41 -41.76 -17.81
N LEU A 12 25.43 -42.13 -18.63
CA LEU A 12 24.38 -41.22 -19.09
C LEU A 12 23.41 -40.98 -17.93
N ALA A 13 23.57 -39.86 -17.22
CA ALA A 13 22.58 -39.39 -16.26
C ALA A 13 21.40 -38.80 -17.05
N PHE A 14 20.28 -39.54 -17.10
CA PHE A 14 19.01 -39.01 -17.57
C PHE A 14 18.53 -37.94 -16.59
N SER A 15 18.50 -36.69 -17.03
CA SER A 15 17.83 -35.61 -16.33
C SER A 15 16.33 -35.90 -16.31
N ASN A 16 15.78 -36.15 -15.12
CA ASN A 16 14.34 -36.23 -14.91
C ASN A 16 13.72 -34.88 -15.29
N LEU A 17 13.11 -34.82 -16.47
CA LEU A 17 12.23 -33.74 -16.88
C LEU A 17 10.96 -33.84 -16.03
N SER A 18 10.90 -33.06 -14.95
CA SER A 18 9.63 -32.80 -14.27
C SER A 18 8.81 -31.89 -15.18
N THR A 19 7.84 -32.46 -15.90
CA THR A 19 6.81 -31.68 -16.58
C THR A 19 5.88 -31.09 -15.51
N ALA A 20 5.75 -29.77 -15.48
CA ALA A 20 4.69 -29.12 -14.73
C ALA A 20 3.34 -29.59 -15.29
N GLU A 21 2.47 -30.15 -14.46
CA GLU A 21 1.10 -30.46 -14.86
C GLU A 21 0.40 -29.16 -15.28
N THR A 22 0.02 -29.08 -16.55
CA THR A 22 -0.89 -28.05 -17.05
C THR A 22 -2.25 -28.32 -16.41
N VAL A 23 -2.65 -27.47 -15.46
CA VAL A 23 -4.00 -27.49 -14.88
C VAL A 23 -5.01 -27.27 -16.00
N LEU A 24 -5.63 -28.36 -16.45
CA LEU A 24 -6.82 -28.32 -17.30
C LEU A 24 -7.95 -27.69 -16.46
N ASN A 25 -8.53 -26.60 -16.97
CA ASN A 25 -9.57 -25.77 -16.35
C ASN A 25 -9.10 -24.85 -15.21
N ALA A 26 -8.12 -23.98 -15.47
CA ALA A 26 -7.97 -22.80 -14.64
C ALA A 26 -9.26 -21.96 -14.71
N PRO A 27 -9.89 -21.60 -13.57
CA PRO A 27 -11.11 -20.80 -13.59
C PRO A 27 -10.85 -19.45 -14.27
N GLU A 28 -11.68 -19.12 -15.25
CA GLU A 28 -11.59 -17.84 -15.93
C GLU A 28 -12.07 -16.72 -14.98
N TYR A 29 -11.14 -15.86 -14.55
CA TYR A 29 -11.47 -14.74 -13.67
C TYR A 29 -12.06 -13.58 -14.46
N LYS A 30 -13.22 -13.07 -14.00
CA LYS A 30 -13.88 -11.92 -14.59
C LYS A 30 -13.29 -10.61 -14.05
N PRO A 31 -13.21 -9.54 -14.85
CA PRO A 31 -12.80 -8.23 -14.36
C PRO A 31 -13.72 -7.70 -13.24
N LEU A 32 -13.12 -7.12 -12.21
CA LEU A 32 -13.80 -6.39 -11.15
C LEU A 32 -13.59 -4.88 -11.35
N ASN A 33 -14.66 -4.15 -11.66
CA ASN A 33 -14.56 -2.74 -12.06
C ASN A 33 -14.65 -1.73 -10.91
N ASN A 34 -15.12 -2.14 -9.73
CA ASN A 34 -15.41 -1.26 -8.60
C ASN A 34 -14.49 -1.52 -7.41
N VAL A 35 -13.21 -1.82 -7.67
CA VAL A 35 -12.22 -2.02 -6.62
C VAL A 35 -11.55 -0.69 -6.29
N ARG A 36 -11.71 -0.23 -5.05
CA ARG A 36 -11.09 1.01 -4.56
C ARG A 36 -9.62 0.77 -4.21
N VAL A 37 -8.72 1.58 -4.77
CA VAL A 37 -7.32 1.62 -4.34
C VAL A 37 -7.16 2.72 -3.28
N SER A 38 -7.05 2.31 -2.03
CA SER A 38 -6.80 3.23 -0.91
C SER A 38 -5.30 3.51 -0.82
N MET A 39 -4.85 4.60 -1.45
CA MET A 39 -3.43 4.98 -1.46
C MET A 39 -3.09 5.89 -0.27
N GLN A 40 -2.16 5.45 0.57
CA GLN A 40 -1.61 6.27 1.66
C GLN A 40 -0.32 6.94 1.19
N ARG A 41 -0.26 8.26 1.32
CA ARG A 41 0.94 9.07 1.07
C ARG A 41 1.48 9.60 2.38
N MET A 42 2.74 9.33 2.64
CA MET A 42 3.49 9.92 3.74
C MET A 42 4.31 11.08 3.18
N LEU A 43 3.95 12.29 3.56
CA LEU A 43 4.57 13.52 3.06
C LEU A 43 5.21 14.29 4.21
N ARG A 44 6.35 14.93 3.97
CA ARG A 44 7.01 15.82 4.91
C ARG A 44 7.09 17.21 4.30
N SER A 45 6.88 18.26 5.10
CA SER A 45 7.06 19.63 4.60
C SER A 45 8.54 19.89 4.33
N SER A 46 8.85 20.66 3.28
CA SER A 46 10.24 20.97 2.92
C SER A 46 10.98 21.74 4.02
N GLU A 47 10.23 22.46 4.88
CA GLU A 47 10.74 23.15 6.09
C GLU A 47 10.91 22.22 7.32
N GLY A 48 10.44 20.97 7.25
CA GLY A 48 10.62 19.95 8.28
C GLY A 48 9.64 20.00 9.46
N ARG A 49 8.81 21.04 9.59
CA ARG A 49 7.85 21.17 10.70
C ARG A 49 6.71 20.15 10.65
N TYR A 50 6.23 19.80 9.47
CA TYR A 50 4.99 19.06 9.31
C TYR A 50 5.21 17.68 8.71
N PHE A 51 4.52 16.69 9.25
CA PHE A 51 4.37 15.36 8.64
C PHE A 51 2.89 15.12 8.32
N LEU A 52 2.58 14.72 7.09
CA LEU A 52 1.22 14.51 6.63
C LEU A 52 1.06 13.05 6.16
N SER A 53 0.23 12.30 6.87
CA SER A 53 -0.27 11.00 6.43
C SER A 53 -1.59 11.20 5.70
N LEU A 54 -1.60 11.08 4.38
CA LEU A 54 -2.72 11.44 3.50
C LEU A 54 -3.25 10.24 2.74
N TYR A 55 -4.53 9.93 2.93
CA TYR A 55 -5.30 9.02 2.08
C TYR A 55 -6.04 9.83 1.01
N ALA A 56 -5.60 9.70 -0.24
CA ALA A 56 -6.10 10.46 -1.39
C ALA A 56 -6.33 9.54 -2.60
N GLY A 57 -7.10 10.01 -3.58
CA GLY A 57 -7.57 9.20 -4.71
C GLY A 57 -8.77 8.31 -4.38
N VAL A 58 -9.42 8.55 -3.24
CA VAL A 58 -10.62 7.86 -2.77
C VAL A 58 -11.74 8.86 -2.50
N TRP A 59 -12.98 8.38 -2.46
CA TRP A 59 -14.09 9.18 -1.94
C TRP A 59 -13.81 9.56 -0.48
N ASN A 60 -14.06 10.83 -0.12
CA ASN A 60 -13.79 11.39 1.20
C ASN A 60 -12.32 11.21 1.64
N PRO A 61 -11.35 11.84 0.94
CA PRO A 61 -9.96 11.84 1.37
C PRO A 61 -9.83 12.33 2.82
N HIS A 62 -8.87 11.76 3.52
CA HIS A 62 -8.62 12.07 4.92
C HIS A 62 -7.12 12.05 5.19
N ALA A 63 -6.70 12.80 6.20
CA ALA A 63 -5.32 12.88 6.57
C ALA A 63 -5.15 13.08 8.07
N THR A 64 -3.94 12.77 8.54
CA THR A 64 -3.44 13.17 9.84
C THR A 64 -2.22 14.04 9.62
N LEU A 65 -2.30 15.29 10.04
CA LEU A 65 -1.20 16.25 10.01
C LEU A 65 -0.58 16.32 11.41
N TYR A 66 0.71 16.01 11.50
CA TYR A 66 1.50 16.14 12.71
C TYR A 66 2.32 17.42 12.61
N ASP A 67 2.11 18.34 13.56
CA ASP A 67 3.01 19.45 13.80
C ASP A 67 4.10 18.97 14.76
N LEU A 68 5.31 18.77 14.23
CA LEU A 68 6.44 18.21 14.97
C LEU A 68 7.08 19.23 15.92
N VAL A 69 6.75 20.52 15.78
CA VAL A 69 7.26 21.58 16.67
C VAL A 69 6.34 21.76 17.87
N GLU A 70 5.03 21.77 17.63
CA GLU A 70 4.02 21.93 18.70
C GLU A 70 3.56 20.59 19.30
N GLU A 71 4.09 19.47 18.80
CA GLU A 71 3.69 18.09 19.15
C GLU A 71 2.17 17.86 19.03
N GLN A 72 1.54 18.52 18.06
CA GLN A 72 0.09 18.47 17.84
C GLN A 72 -0.28 17.55 16.68
N THR A 73 -1.36 16.79 16.86
CA THR A 73 -1.97 15.98 15.79
C THR A 73 -3.31 16.57 15.37
N ILE A 74 -3.50 16.76 14.06
CA ILE A 74 -4.70 17.33 13.46
C ILE A 74 -5.31 16.31 12.49
N SER A 75 -6.52 15.86 12.79
CA SER A 75 -7.32 14.99 11.91
C SER A 75 -8.07 15.82 10.87
N LEU A 76 -7.86 15.53 9.60
CA LEU A 76 -8.41 16.26 8.46
C LEU A 76 -9.26 15.34 7.56
N LYS A 77 -10.38 15.85 7.03
CA LYS A 77 -11.23 15.18 6.02
C LYS A 77 -11.73 16.17 4.97
N GLY A 78 -12.05 15.71 3.77
CA GLY A 78 -12.67 16.59 2.79
C GLY A 78 -12.85 15.98 1.41
N LEU A 79 -12.51 16.75 0.37
CA LEU A 79 -12.81 16.41 -1.02
C LEU A 79 -11.58 16.55 -1.90
N GLN A 80 -11.55 15.74 -2.96
CA GLN A 80 -10.54 15.82 -4.02
C GLN A 80 -11.22 15.85 -5.38
N LYS A 81 -10.81 16.78 -6.25
CA LYS A 81 -11.23 16.87 -7.66
C LYS A 81 -9.98 16.98 -8.54
N GLY A 82 -9.65 15.90 -9.24
CA GLY A 82 -8.37 15.79 -9.93
C GLY A 82 -7.22 15.95 -8.94
N ASP A 83 -6.31 16.88 -9.22
CA ASP A 83 -5.17 17.18 -8.35
C ASP A 83 -5.54 18.13 -7.20
N GLN A 84 -6.70 18.79 -7.25
CA GLN A 84 -7.11 19.72 -6.21
C GLN A 84 -7.63 18.98 -4.98
N LEU A 85 -7.02 19.23 -3.83
CA LEU A 85 -7.34 18.66 -2.52
C LEU A 85 -7.83 19.77 -1.58
N ASN A 86 -8.93 19.54 -0.86
CA ASN A 86 -9.43 20.45 0.17
C ASN A 86 -9.83 19.64 1.40
N LEU A 87 -9.15 19.83 2.52
CA LEU A 87 -9.39 19.13 3.78
C LEU A 87 -9.65 20.12 4.92
N LYS A 88 -10.50 19.74 5.87
CA LYS A 88 -10.84 20.50 7.07
C LYS A 88 -10.72 19.63 8.32
N SER A 89 -10.42 20.24 9.46
CA SER A 89 -10.36 19.56 10.75
C SER A 89 -11.69 18.89 11.11
N VAL A 90 -11.63 17.66 11.62
CA VAL A 90 -12.81 16.86 12.00
C VAL A 90 -13.28 17.16 13.43
N ASP A 91 -12.38 17.63 14.30
CA ASP A 91 -12.61 17.77 15.75
C ASP A 91 -12.62 19.23 16.20
N ALA A 92 -13.43 20.08 15.56
CA ALA A 92 -13.86 21.32 16.22
C ALA A 92 -15.12 21.00 17.03
N ASP A 93 -14.93 20.62 18.29
CA ASP A 93 -16.04 20.42 19.24
C ASP A 93 -16.92 21.70 19.26
N PRO A 94 -18.18 21.64 18.80
CA PRO A 94 -19.03 22.84 18.64
C PRO A 94 -19.31 23.57 19.95
N GLU A 95 -19.21 22.87 21.09
CA GLU A 95 -19.42 23.42 22.42
C GLU A 95 -18.14 24.01 23.03
N ASN A 96 -16.99 23.72 22.43
CA ASN A 96 -15.70 24.25 22.87
C ASN A 96 -15.28 25.41 21.97
N ILE A 97 -15.59 26.63 22.40
CA ILE A 97 -15.29 27.91 21.73
C ILE A 97 -13.77 28.11 21.50
N THR A 98 -12.93 27.25 22.08
CA THR A 98 -11.47 27.23 21.91
C THR A 98 -10.97 26.25 20.83
N SER A 99 -11.84 25.48 20.19
CA SER A 99 -11.42 24.50 19.18
C SER A 99 -10.96 25.20 17.90
N LYS A 100 -9.64 25.24 17.72
CA LYS A 100 -9.01 25.78 16.50
C LYS A 100 -9.45 24.95 15.30
N THR A 101 -10.06 25.60 14.32
CA THR A 101 -10.36 24.99 13.03
C THR A 101 -9.12 25.03 12.16
N TYR A 102 -8.89 23.98 11.36
CA TYR A 102 -7.79 23.94 10.41
C TYR A 102 -8.30 23.60 9.02
N GLN A 103 -7.68 24.20 8.01
CA GLN A 103 -7.93 23.88 6.61
C GLN A 103 -6.61 23.65 5.88
N LEU A 104 -6.55 22.59 5.09
CA LEU A 104 -5.44 22.29 4.19
C LEU A 104 -5.98 22.17 2.77
N SER A 105 -5.65 23.14 1.92
CA SER A 105 -6.09 23.18 0.52
C SER A 105 -4.88 23.24 -0.40
N GLY A 106 -4.85 22.46 -1.48
CA GLY A 106 -3.67 22.41 -2.32
C GLY A 106 -3.79 21.61 -3.61
N MET A 107 -2.68 21.52 -4.32
CA MET A 107 -2.53 20.74 -5.54
C MET A 107 -1.62 19.55 -5.27
N LEU A 108 -2.18 18.34 -5.25
CA LEU A 108 -1.49 17.07 -5.08
C LEU A 108 -1.15 16.48 -6.45
N ASN A 109 0.13 16.37 -6.78
CA ASN A 109 0.56 15.60 -7.94
C ASN A 109 0.47 14.10 -7.61
N ALA A 110 -0.47 13.40 -8.24
CA ALA A 110 -0.69 11.99 -7.96
C ALA A 110 0.49 11.08 -8.32
N ASN A 111 1.35 11.49 -9.28
CA ASN A 111 2.50 10.71 -9.74
C ASN A 111 3.75 10.95 -8.89
N SER A 112 4.11 12.21 -8.58
CA SER A 112 5.29 12.52 -7.77
C SER A 112 5.03 12.44 -6.27
N GLY A 113 3.78 12.67 -5.84
CA GLY A 113 3.42 12.79 -4.43
C GLY A 113 3.64 14.20 -3.86
N ASP A 114 4.16 15.14 -4.65
CA ASP A 114 4.33 16.52 -4.20
C ASP A 114 2.97 17.18 -3.97
N LEU A 115 2.86 17.93 -2.87
CA LEU A 115 1.67 18.69 -2.54
C LEU A 115 2.05 20.14 -2.23
N LYS A 116 1.58 21.05 -3.08
CA LYS A 116 1.62 22.50 -2.81
C LYS A 116 0.36 22.88 -2.08
N ALA A 117 0.46 23.14 -0.78
CA ALA A 117 -0.69 23.41 0.07
C ALA A 117 -0.67 24.83 0.65
N MET A 118 -1.86 25.31 0.97
CA MET A 118 -2.15 26.42 1.86
C MET A 118 -2.77 25.83 3.12
N PHE A 119 -2.15 26.11 4.27
CA PHE A 119 -2.60 25.69 5.58
C PHE A 119 -3.09 26.90 6.37
N ALA A 120 -4.38 26.91 6.70
CA ALA A 120 -5.02 27.98 7.46
C ALA A 120 -5.43 27.48 8.84
N GLU A 121 -5.27 28.34 9.84
CA GLU A 121 -5.66 28.13 11.23
C GLU A 121 -6.73 29.18 11.61
N GLY A 122 -7.85 28.72 12.13
CA GLY A 122 -8.99 29.56 12.49
C GLY A 122 -9.55 30.34 11.29
N ASN A 123 -9.69 31.66 11.48
CA ASN A 123 -10.19 32.59 10.47
C ASN A 123 -9.08 33.28 9.67
N ASP A 124 -7.83 32.80 9.75
CA ASP A 124 -6.74 33.34 8.95
C ASP A 124 -6.99 33.02 7.46
N ALA A 125 -7.54 34.00 6.76
CA ALA A 125 -7.89 33.90 5.34
C ALA A 125 -6.67 33.81 4.42
N LEU A 126 -5.47 34.19 4.89
CA LEU A 126 -4.26 34.17 4.08
C LEU A 126 -3.59 32.81 4.12
N GLY A 127 -3.56 32.17 5.30
CA GLY A 127 -2.91 30.88 5.51
C GLY A 127 -1.42 30.89 5.19
N LYS A 128 -0.74 29.78 5.50
CA LYS A 128 0.68 29.56 5.24
C LYS A 128 0.85 28.64 4.05
N SER A 129 1.70 29.03 3.10
CA SER A 129 2.07 28.12 2.01
C SER A 129 3.05 27.07 2.52
N ILE A 130 2.75 25.80 2.29
CA ILE A 130 3.57 24.66 2.68
C ILE A 130 3.80 23.80 1.44
N GLN A 131 5.07 23.57 1.12
CA GLN A 131 5.47 22.54 0.16
C GLN A 131 5.66 21.23 0.91
N PHE A 132 4.94 20.20 0.48
CA PHE A 132 5.10 18.83 0.93
C PHE A 132 5.72 17.98 -0.17
N GLU A 133 6.58 17.06 0.23
CA GLU A 133 7.27 16.11 -0.64
C GLU A 133 7.16 14.71 0.00
N PRO A 134 7.33 13.62 -0.77
CA PRO A 134 7.41 12.27 -0.20
C PRO A 134 8.41 12.22 0.96
N ALA A 135 7.97 11.69 2.10
CA ALA A 135 8.82 11.59 3.30
C ALA A 135 10.06 10.73 3.04
N ILE A 136 9.96 9.77 2.12
CA ILE A 136 11.03 8.89 1.67
C ILE A 136 11.16 9.05 0.17
N LYS A 137 12.31 9.57 -0.27
CA LYS A 137 12.56 9.92 -1.66
C LYS A 137 13.23 8.78 -2.39
N VAL A 138 12.70 8.43 -3.55
CA VAL A 138 13.27 7.43 -4.47
C VAL A 138 13.27 8.03 -5.88
N THR A 139 14.30 7.72 -6.67
CA THR A 139 14.49 8.30 -8.01
C THR A 139 13.56 7.67 -9.04
N ASP A 140 13.34 6.36 -8.95
CA ASP A 140 12.67 5.56 -9.97
C ASP A 140 11.38 4.95 -9.43
N LYS A 141 10.46 5.81 -8.99
CA LYS A 141 9.16 5.34 -8.49
C LYS A 141 8.32 4.80 -9.65
N PRO A 142 7.91 3.53 -9.60
CA PRO A 142 7.08 2.98 -10.67
C PRO A 142 5.69 3.62 -10.67
N ASN A 143 5.15 3.82 -11.87
CA ASN A 143 3.79 4.32 -12.07
C ASN A 143 2.90 3.19 -12.54
N PHE A 144 2.11 2.62 -11.63
CA PHE A 144 1.29 1.44 -11.89
C PHE A 144 -0.20 1.76 -11.99
N ILE A 145 -0.89 0.96 -12.81
CA ILE A 145 -2.33 0.79 -12.82
C ILE A 145 -2.61 -0.65 -12.42
N PHE A 146 -3.65 -0.87 -11.62
CA PHE A 146 -4.07 -2.20 -11.20
C PHE A 146 -5.35 -2.60 -11.94
N LYS A 147 -5.36 -3.82 -12.49
CA LYS A 147 -6.57 -4.47 -13.01
C LYS A 147 -6.92 -5.65 -12.12
N PHE A 148 -8.18 -5.72 -11.71
CA PHE A 148 -8.64 -6.66 -10.71
C PHE A 148 -9.49 -7.73 -11.37
N TYR A 149 -9.29 -8.99 -10.98
CA TYR A 149 -10.06 -10.11 -11.49
C TYR A 149 -10.49 -11.04 -10.36
N GLY A 150 -11.70 -11.56 -10.46
CA GLY A 150 -12.30 -12.38 -9.42
C GLY A 150 -13.29 -13.40 -9.93
N LEU A 151 -13.87 -14.11 -8.98
CA LEU A 151 -15.00 -15.01 -9.19
C LEU A 151 -16.23 -14.37 -8.58
N GLU A 152 -17.32 -14.34 -9.35
CA GLU A 152 -18.65 -14.06 -8.79
C GLU A 152 -19.06 -15.25 -7.94
N ASP A 153 -19.47 -14.98 -6.72
CA ASP A 153 -19.95 -16.01 -5.81
C ASP A 153 -21.11 -15.43 -5.00
N ILE A 154 -22.32 -15.82 -5.39
CA ILE A 154 -23.57 -15.38 -4.76
C ILE A 154 -23.72 -15.89 -3.33
N GLN A 155 -22.95 -16.90 -2.92
CA GLN A 155 -22.96 -17.42 -1.55
C GLN A 155 -21.98 -16.67 -0.65
N GLN A 156 -21.05 -15.89 -1.22
CA GLN A 156 -20.12 -15.08 -0.45
C GLN A 156 -20.79 -13.80 0.04
N PRO A 157 -20.53 -13.35 1.29
CA PRO A 157 -21.10 -12.13 1.85
C PRO A 157 -20.89 -10.87 0.99
N TYR A 158 -19.87 -10.89 0.13
CA TYR A 158 -19.45 -9.76 -0.70
C TYR A 158 -19.82 -9.91 -2.18
N GLY A 159 -20.50 -10.99 -2.57
CA GLY A 159 -20.96 -11.30 -3.94
C GLY A 159 -19.85 -11.68 -4.93
N SER A 160 -18.58 -11.53 -4.55
CA SER A 160 -17.42 -11.91 -5.34
C SER A 160 -16.19 -12.09 -4.45
N VAL A 161 -15.13 -12.66 -5.03
CA VAL A 161 -13.81 -12.82 -4.39
C VAL A 161 -12.74 -12.35 -5.36
N LEU A 162 -11.82 -11.49 -4.91
CA LEU A 162 -10.63 -11.11 -5.68
C LEU A 162 -9.64 -12.27 -5.70
N LYS A 163 -9.21 -12.68 -6.90
CA LYS A 163 -8.32 -13.82 -7.13
C LYS A 163 -7.04 -13.45 -7.89
N ARG A 164 -7.06 -12.34 -8.64
CA ARG A 164 -5.90 -11.86 -9.37
C ARG A 164 -5.84 -10.34 -9.43
N VAL A 165 -4.64 -9.79 -9.29
CA VAL A 165 -4.33 -8.39 -9.59
C VAL A 165 -3.25 -8.36 -10.66
N ASP A 166 -3.58 -7.80 -11.82
CA ASP A 166 -2.57 -7.52 -12.85
C ASP A 166 -2.02 -6.11 -12.60
N ILE A 167 -0.69 -6.02 -12.52
CA ILE A 167 0.07 -4.79 -12.38
C ILE A 167 0.47 -4.34 -13.77
N VAL A 168 0.00 -3.17 -14.17
CA VAL A 168 0.22 -2.60 -15.50
C VAL A 168 1.08 -1.37 -15.37
N ASN A 169 2.16 -1.29 -16.15
CA ASN A 169 2.97 -0.08 -16.24
C ASN A 169 2.17 1.01 -16.98
N LYS A 170 1.93 2.14 -16.32
CA LYS A 170 1.11 3.23 -16.84
C LYS A 170 1.73 3.94 -18.04
N ASN A 171 3.05 3.87 -18.20
CA ASN A 171 3.76 4.58 -19.26
C ASN A 171 3.64 3.87 -20.62
N ASN A 172 3.53 2.54 -20.63
CA ASN A 172 3.52 1.74 -21.86
C ASN A 172 2.36 0.73 -21.93
N ASN A 173 1.50 0.67 -20.92
CA ASN A 173 0.36 -0.24 -20.78
C ASN A 173 0.69 -1.75 -20.79
N SER A 174 1.96 -2.13 -20.61
CA SER A 174 2.34 -3.54 -20.51
C SER A 174 2.04 -4.10 -19.11
N VAL A 175 1.52 -5.33 -19.04
CA VAL A 175 1.44 -6.08 -17.78
C VAL A 175 2.85 -6.44 -17.32
N VAL A 176 3.25 -5.95 -16.14
CA VAL A 176 4.56 -6.20 -15.52
C VAL A 176 4.53 -7.49 -14.72
N GLN A 177 3.42 -7.76 -14.04
CA GLN A 177 3.26 -8.91 -13.17
C GLN A 177 1.77 -9.19 -12.94
N ALA A 178 1.42 -10.47 -12.76
CA ALA A 178 0.10 -10.90 -12.31
C ALA A 178 0.22 -11.57 -10.93
N LEU A 179 -0.43 -10.99 -9.92
CA LEU A 179 -0.47 -11.53 -8.56
C LEU A 179 -1.66 -12.48 -8.45
N SER A 180 -1.45 -13.71 -7.99
CA SER A 180 -2.49 -14.72 -7.82
C SER A 180 -2.17 -15.66 -6.64
N GLY A 181 -2.96 -16.72 -6.44
CA GLY A 181 -2.76 -17.67 -5.33
C GLY A 181 -3.29 -17.15 -3.98
N PHE A 182 -4.34 -16.33 -4.02
CA PHE A 182 -4.99 -15.79 -2.84
C PHE A 182 -6.53 -15.70 -3.00
N SER A 183 -7.22 -15.45 -1.89
CA SER A 183 -8.64 -15.07 -1.84
C SER A 183 -8.75 -13.78 -1.04
N ALA A 184 -9.10 -12.68 -1.68
CA ALA A 184 -9.14 -11.38 -1.03
C ALA A 184 -10.49 -10.67 -1.21
N PHE A 185 -10.75 -9.72 -0.31
CA PHE A 185 -11.93 -8.87 -0.37
C PHE A 185 -12.00 -8.11 -1.71
N PRO A 186 -13.12 -8.15 -2.44
CA PRO A 186 -13.18 -7.68 -3.83
C PRO A 186 -13.38 -6.18 -4.00
N LYS A 187 -13.63 -5.40 -2.93
CA LYS A 187 -14.04 -3.99 -3.08
C LYS A 187 -12.94 -2.99 -2.79
N SER A 188 -11.84 -3.39 -2.17
CA SER A 188 -10.72 -2.46 -1.92
C SER A 188 -9.39 -3.14 -1.66
N ILE A 189 -8.32 -2.43 -1.99
CA ILE A 189 -6.94 -2.75 -1.63
C ILE A 189 -6.26 -1.55 -0.94
N GLY A 190 -5.26 -1.80 -0.13
CA GLY A 190 -4.31 -0.80 0.35
C GLY A 190 -3.13 -0.67 -0.62
N TYR A 191 -2.65 0.56 -0.82
CA TYR A 191 -1.42 0.85 -1.56
C TYR A 191 -0.57 1.85 -0.78
N MET A 192 0.48 1.37 -0.12
CA MET A 192 1.22 2.12 0.90
C MET A 192 2.63 1.57 1.07
N ASP A 193 3.55 2.42 1.53
CA ASP A 193 4.95 2.06 1.82
C ASP A 193 5.04 1.46 3.24
N VAL A 194 4.86 0.14 3.37
CA VAL A 194 4.73 -0.53 4.68
C VAL A 194 6.09 -0.62 5.36
N ASN A 195 7.17 -0.83 4.62
CA ASN A 195 8.52 -1.02 5.15
C ASN A 195 9.39 0.25 5.11
N PHE A 196 8.80 1.41 4.80
CA PHE A 196 9.47 2.71 4.75
C PHE A 196 10.70 2.72 3.81
N ASP A 197 10.58 2.11 2.63
CA ASP A 197 11.63 2.10 1.61
C ASP A 197 11.37 3.07 0.45
N GLY A 198 10.23 3.78 0.47
CA GLY A 198 9.79 4.75 -0.52
C GLY A 198 8.97 4.16 -1.67
N TYR A 199 8.98 2.84 -1.82
CA TYR A 199 8.16 2.10 -2.78
C TYR A 199 6.86 1.68 -2.11
N TYR A 200 5.79 1.54 -2.91
CA TYR A 200 4.48 1.23 -2.35
C TYR A 200 4.18 -0.25 -2.54
N ASP A 201 3.70 -0.85 -1.47
CA ASP A 201 3.27 -2.23 -1.35
C ASP A 201 1.76 -2.34 -1.52
N ILE A 202 1.31 -3.55 -1.85
CA ILE A 202 -0.12 -3.86 -1.97
C ILE A 202 -0.54 -4.66 -0.74
N VAL A 203 -1.58 -4.19 -0.06
CA VAL A 203 -2.20 -4.84 1.11
C VAL A 203 -3.62 -5.27 0.74
N LEU A 204 -3.91 -6.57 0.81
CA LEU A 204 -5.22 -7.12 0.48
C LEU A 204 -5.86 -7.70 1.74
N SER A 205 -7.15 -7.44 2.00
CA SER A 205 -7.85 -8.13 3.11
C SER A 205 -8.04 -9.61 2.76
N ASP A 206 -7.47 -10.50 3.58
CA ASP A 206 -7.55 -11.95 3.40
C ASP A 206 -8.94 -12.46 3.81
N ILE A 207 -9.58 -13.19 2.89
CA ILE A 207 -10.85 -13.89 3.12
C ILE A 207 -10.74 -15.37 2.75
N SER A 208 -9.52 -15.91 2.72
CA SER A 208 -9.28 -17.35 2.58
C SER A 208 -9.69 -18.11 3.85
N GLU A 209 -9.88 -19.43 3.73
CA GLU A 209 -10.10 -20.31 4.88
C GLU A 209 -11.27 -19.84 5.78
N GLU A 210 -12.38 -19.42 5.16
CA GLU A 210 -13.60 -18.94 5.84
C GLU A 210 -13.44 -17.62 6.62
N ARG A 211 -12.28 -16.95 6.51
CA ARG A 211 -12.05 -15.62 7.09
C ARG A 211 -12.96 -14.58 6.48
N THR A 212 -13.27 -13.58 7.29
CA THR A 212 -14.02 -12.39 6.96
C THR A 212 -13.14 -11.15 7.14
N ILE A 213 -13.58 -10.00 6.60
CA ILE A 213 -12.83 -8.74 6.81
C ILE A 213 -12.74 -8.34 8.30
N GLN A 214 -13.64 -8.84 9.14
CA GLN A 214 -13.66 -8.58 10.58
C GLN A 214 -12.48 -9.24 11.30
N ASP A 215 -11.89 -10.29 10.73
CA ASP A 215 -10.73 -10.99 11.29
C ASP A 215 -9.42 -10.19 11.14
N LYS A 216 -9.44 -9.07 10.40
CA LYS A 216 -8.30 -8.17 10.18
C LYS A 216 -7.03 -8.92 9.76
N ARG A 217 -7.18 -9.91 8.88
CA ARG A 217 -6.08 -10.63 8.24
C ARG A 217 -5.79 -10.02 6.88
N TYR A 218 -4.50 -9.92 6.55
CA TYR A 218 -4.07 -9.23 5.34
C TYR A 218 -2.97 -10.00 4.62
N ILE A 219 -2.97 -9.89 3.30
CA ILE A 219 -1.95 -10.40 2.38
C ILE A 219 -1.08 -9.22 1.95
N TYR A 220 0.23 -9.37 2.10
CA TYR A 220 1.20 -8.32 1.82
C TYR A 220 2.03 -8.69 0.61
N TRP A 221 1.94 -7.86 -0.42
CA TRP A 221 2.78 -7.92 -1.60
C TRP A 221 3.73 -6.73 -1.56
N MET A 222 4.98 -7.01 -1.19
CA MET A 222 6.02 -6.01 -0.97
C MET A 222 6.74 -5.71 -2.27
N PHE A 223 6.90 -4.45 -2.65
CA PHE A 223 7.61 -4.11 -3.87
C PHE A 223 9.12 -4.26 -3.68
N ASN A 224 9.77 -5.06 -4.51
CA ASN A 224 11.22 -5.19 -4.51
C ASN A 224 11.81 -4.32 -5.64
N PRO A 225 12.47 -3.20 -5.32
CA PRO A 225 12.98 -2.29 -6.34
C PRO A 225 14.13 -2.86 -7.17
N LYS A 226 14.83 -3.89 -6.67
CA LYS A 226 15.91 -4.56 -7.41
C LYS A 226 15.37 -5.44 -8.52
N THR A 227 14.26 -6.14 -8.27
CA THR A 227 13.61 -7.02 -9.25
C THR A 227 12.46 -6.36 -9.99
N GLN A 228 12.03 -5.16 -9.56
CA GLN A 228 10.87 -4.43 -10.10
C GLN A 228 9.58 -5.25 -10.04
N GLN A 229 9.44 -6.08 -9.01
CA GLN A 229 8.32 -7.01 -8.85
C GLN A 229 7.85 -7.00 -7.40
N PHE A 230 6.57 -7.27 -7.21
CA PHE A 230 5.96 -7.50 -5.91
C PHE A 230 6.22 -8.93 -5.43
N GLN A 231 6.59 -9.07 -4.17
CA GLN A 231 6.91 -10.33 -3.51
C GLN A 231 6.02 -10.51 -2.29
N ARG A 232 5.39 -11.69 -2.16
CA ARG A 232 4.51 -11.98 -1.03
C ARG A 232 5.34 -12.03 0.26
N SER A 233 4.82 -11.48 1.35
CA SER A 233 5.48 -11.49 2.67
C SER A 233 4.70 -12.34 3.69
N PRO A 234 4.89 -13.67 3.73
CA PRO A 234 4.22 -14.54 4.71
C PRO A 234 4.49 -14.18 6.17
N GLN A 235 5.58 -13.46 6.45
CA GLN A 235 5.91 -13.01 7.80
C GLN A 235 4.92 -11.95 8.30
N LEU A 236 4.58 -10.98 7.44
CA LEU A 236 3.59 -9.94 7.77
C LEU A 236 2.17 -10.50 7.85
N GLU A 237 1.84 -11.51 7.03
CA GLU A 237 0.51 -12.14 7.01
C GLU A 237 0.14 -12.83 8.33
N ARG A 238 1.14 -13.15 9.18
CA ARG A 238 0.92 -13.74 10.51
C ARG A 238 0.41 -12.72 11.52
N ILE A 239 0.64 -11.43 11.30
CA ILE A 239 0.26 -10.35 12.20
C ILE A 239 -1.23 -10.05 12.00
N VAL A 240 -1.99 -10.02 13.10
CA VAL A 240 -3.39 -9.57 13.07
C VAL A 240 -3.40 -8.06 13.08
N GLY A 241 -4.21 -7.45 12.22
CA GLY A 241 -4.44 -6.02 12.22
C GLY A 241 -3.99 -5.31 10.95
N PHE A 242 -4.61 -4.16 10.67
CA PHE A 242 -4.22 -3.32 9.54
C PHE A 242 -3.04 -2.44 9.96
N PRO A 243 -2.01 -2.28 9.11
CA PRO A 243 -0.84 -1.49 9.47
C PRO A 243 -1.22 -0.01 9.56
N LYS A 244 -1.14 0.55 10.76
CA LYS A 244 -1.21 2.00 10.96
C LYS A 244 0.21 2.56 10.95
N LEU A 245 0.61 3.10 9.80
CA LEU A 245 1.95 3.65 9.59
C LEU A 245 2.12 5.00 10.31
N GLN A 246 3.14 5.10 11.16
CA GLN A 246 3.64 6.31 11.81
C GLN A 246 4.98 6.68 11.15
N GLY A 247 4.94 7.29 9.97
CA GLY A 247 6.14 7.47 9.16
C GLY A 247 7.14 8.51 9.67
N ASP A 248 6.74 9.41 10.56
CA ASP A 248 7.65 10.31 11.27
C ASP A 248 8.58 9.53 12.22
N LYS A 249 8.09 8.44 12.79
CA LYS A 249 8.84 7.52 13.68
C LYS A 249 9.33 6.26 12.99
N GLN A 250 8.92 6.03 11.74
CA GLN A 250 9.08 4.75 11.03
C GLN A 250 8.57 3.55 11.85
N GLN A 251 7.40 3.72 12.47
CA GLN A 251 6.75 2.69 13.26
C GLN A 251 5.47 2.21 12.60
N ILE A 252 5.09 0.98 12.87
CA ILE A 252 3.84 0.38 12.44
C ILE A 252 3.11 -0.13 13.68
N ASP A 253 1.88 0.33 13.85
CA ASP A 253 0.96 -0.17 14.87
C ASP A 253 -0.09 -1.05 14.17
N PHE A 254 -0.11 -2.34 14.49
CA PHE A 254 -1.12 -3.27 13.97
C PHE A 254 -2.35 -3.37 14.90
N GLY A 255 -2.35 -2.66 16.03
CA GLY A 255 -3.36 -2.77 17.07
C GLY A 255 -3.04 -3.89 18.07
N ASP A 256 -3.85 -3.94 19.13
CA ASP A 256 -3.72 -4.92 20.22
C ASP A 256 -2.30 -4.94 20.85
N GLY A 257 -1.67 -3.77 20.93
CA GLY A 257 -0.32 -3.58 21.48
C GLY A 257 0.81 -4.06 20.58
N GLN A 258 0.54 -4.44 19.33
CA GLN A 258 1.56 -4.92 18.40
C GLN A 258 2.21 -3.75 17.65
N VAL A 259 3.24 -3.16 18.25
CA VAL A 259 3.99 -2.04 17.65
C VAL A 259 5.36 -2.49 17.20
N TYR A 260 5.73 -2.11 15.97
CA TYR A 260 7.00 -2.46 15.36
C TYR A 260 7.75 -1.19 14.96
N GLN A 261 9.03 -1.13 15.30
CA GLN A 261 9.98 -0.21 14.71
C GLN A 261 10.49 -0.80 13.40
N VAL A 262 10.53 0.00 12.33
CA VAL A 262 11.16 -0.43 11.08
C VAL A 262 12.56 0.14 10.99
N GLU A 263 13.54 -0.74 10.76
CA GLU A 263 14.93 -0.37 10.57
C GLU A 263 15.47 -1.05 9.32
N LYS A 264 15.93 -0.26 8.34
CA LYS A 264 16.45 -0.78 7.07
C LYS A 264 15.47 -1.74 6.36
N GLY A 265 14.17 -1.44 6.45
CA GLY A 265 13.09 -2.25 5.87
C GLY A 265 12.74 -3.52 6.67
N LEU A 266 13.34 -3.74 7.85
CA LEU A 266 13.05 -4.87 8.73
C LEU A 266 12.17 -4.44 9.89
N LEU A 267 11.16 -5.25 10.21
CA LEU A 267 10.27 -5.00 11.35
C LEU A 267 10.86 -5.59 12.64
N ASN A 268 11.05 -4.75 13.64
CA ASN A 268 11.48 -5.11 14.98
C ASN A 268 10.35 -4.80 15.96
N ARG A 269 9.83 -5.82 16.65
CA ARG A 269 8.76 -5.61 17.64
C ARG A 269 9.30 -4.83 18.84
N ILE A 270 8.57 -3.80 19.26
CA ILE A 270 8.94 -2.97 20.42
C ILE A 270 7.89 -3.03 21.53
N GLU A 271 6.65 -3.39 21.21
CA GLU A 271 5.54 -3.66 22.15
C GLU A 271 4.74 -4.88 21.68
#